data_AF-A0A6D2KPL4-F1
#
_entry.id   AF-A0A6D2KPL4-F1
#
_cell.length_a   1.000
_cell.length_b   1.000
_cell.length_c   1.000
_cell.angle_alpha   90.00
_cell.angle_beta   90.00
_cell.angle_gamma   90.00
#
_symmetry.space_group_name_H-M   'P 1'
#
loop_
_entity.id
_entity.type
_entity.pdbx_description
1 polymer ?
#
loop_
_entity_poly.entity_id
_entity_poly.type
_entity_poly.pdbx_seq_one_letter_code
_entity_poly.pdbx_strand_id
1 'polypeptide(L)'
;MGCEVSKLCAFCCVSEPEGSNHGVTGFDEDRRGEGNDLPQFREFSIESLRNATSGFAAENIVSEHGEKAPNVVYKGKLDNQRRIAVKRFNRKAWPDSRQFLEEAKAVGQLRNYRMANLLGCCYEGEERLLVAEFMPHETLAKHLFHWESQPMKWAMRLRVALHIAQALEYCTGKGRALYHDLNAYRVLFDDDSNPRLSCFGLMKNSRDGKSYSTNLAFTPPEYLRTGRVTPESVMYSYGTLLLDLLSGKHIPPSHALDLIRDRNIQMLIDSCLEGQFSSDDGTELIRLASRCLQYEPRERPNPKSLVTAMIPLQKDLETPSHQLMGIPSSASTMPHSPLGDACVRADLTAIHEIVEKLGYKDDEGAATELSFQMWTNQMQDSLNFKKKGDVAFRHKDFANAAECYSQFIEGGTMVSPTVYARRSLCYLMNEMPQEALNDAMQAQVISPAWHIASYLQAVALSSLGQENEAHAALKDGSMLESKRNALS
;
A
#
# COMPACT_ATOMS: atom_id res chain seq x y z
N MET A 1 -59.74 -1.64 33.68
CA MET A 1 -60.49 -2.43 32.69
C MET A 1 -59.88 -2.07 31.34
N GLY A 2 -58.97 -2.82 30.70
CA GLY A 2 -58.84 -4.26 30.59
C GLY A 2 -59.55 -4.72 29.32
N CYS A 3 -58.79 -4.93 28.23
CA CYS A 3 -59.02 -5.84 27.08
C CYS A 3 -58.00 -5.44 25.99
N GLU A 4 -56.86 -6.12 25.84
CA GLU A 4 -56.62 -7.46 25.26
C GLU A 4 -56.43 -7.48 23.73
N VAL A 5 -55.38 -8.21 23.39
CA VAL A 5 -54.70 -8.43 22.10
C VAL A 5 -55.44 -9.46 21.27
N SER A 6 -55.37 -9.40 19.94
CA SER A 6 -55.21 -10.61 19.11
C SER A 6 -54.67 -10.32 17.70
N LYS A 7 -53.62 -11.07 17.35
CA LYS A 7 -52.98 -11.21 16.04
C LYS A 7 -53.85 -12.05 15.11
N LEU A 8 -53.73 -11.86 13.79
CA LEU A 8 -53.65 -12.98 12.84
C LEU A 8 -53.05 -12.55 11.50
N CYS A 9 -52.08 -13.35 11.08
CA CYS A 9 -51.34 -13.32 9.82
C CYS A 9 -52.12 -14.15 8.78
N ALA A 10 -52.16 -13.73 7.52
CA ALA A 10 -52.63 -14.57 6.41
C ALA A 10 -51.63 -14.52 5.26
N PHE A 11 -51.02 -15.68 5.00
CA PHE A 11 -50.27 -16.04 3.79
C PHE A 11 -51.23 -16.19 2.61
N CYS A 12 -50.89 -15.64 1.45
CA CYS A 12 -51.39 -16.11 0.15
C CYS A 12 -50.25 -16.07 -0.87
N CYS A 13 -49.74 -17.25 -1.22
CA CYS A 13 -48.92 -17.49 -2.40
C CYS A 13 -49.82 -17.52 -3.64
N VAL A 14 -49.44 -16.84 -4.73
CA VAL A 14 -49.88 -17.17 -6.10
C VAL A 14 -48.67 -17.04 -7.03
N SER A 15 -48.58 -18.03 -7.91
CA SER A 15 -47.52 -18.51 -8.79
C SER A 15 -47.04 -17.55 -9.88
N GLU A 16 -45.78 -17.72 -10.27
CA GLU A 16 -45.14 -17.13 -11.46
C GLU A 16 -45.73 -17.66 -12.79
N PRO A 17 -45.41 -16.98 -13.91
CA PRO A 17 -44.75 -17.71 -14.98
C PRO A 17 -43.44 -17.06 -15.44
N GLU A 18 -42.51 -17.96 -15.79
CA GLU A 18 -41.14 -17.75 -16.22
C GLU A 18 -41.02 -16.89 -17.50
N GLY A 19 -40.01 -16.01 -17.48
CA GLY A 19 -39.47 -15.32 -18.66
C GLY A 19 -38.01 -14.97 -18.37
N SER A 20 -37.11 -15.59 -19.12
CA SER A 20 -35.69 -15.73 -18.85
C SER A 20 -34.87 -14.42 -18.78
N ASN A 21 -34.15 -14.27 -17.67
CA ASN A 21 -32.72 -14.01 -17.53
C ASN A 21 -32.09 -12.85 -18.33
N HIS A 22 -31.50 -11.88 -17.63
CA HIS A 22 -30.08 -11.48 -17.73
C HIS A 22 -29.72 -10.75 -16.42
N GLY A 23 -29.05 -11.48 -15.53
CA GLY A 23 -28.73 -11.05 -14.18
C GLY A 23 -27.55 -10.07 -14.11
N VAL A 24 -27.65 -9.15 -13.14
CA VAL A 24 -26.50 -8.53 -12.49
C VAL A 24 -26.76 -8.63 -10.99
N THR A 25 -26.46 -9.79 -10.41
CA THR A 25 -26.41 -10.02 -8.96
C THR A 25 -24.96 -10.32 -8.60
N GLY A 26 -24.33 -9.41 -7.86
CA GLY A 26 -22.94 -9.56 -7.43
C GLY A 26 -22.39 -8.34 -6.72
N PHE A 27 -23.12 -7.79 -5.74
CA PHE A 27 -22.52 -6.96 -4.69
C PHE A 27 -22.85 -7.61 -3.35
N ASP A 28 -22.36 -8.83 -3.15
CA ASP A 28 -22.23 -9.37 -1.81
C ASP A 28 -20.89 -8.94 -1.22
N GLU A 29 -21.01 -8.34 -0.05
CA GLU A 29 -19.97 -7.76 0.78
C GLU A 29 -18.83 -8.77 1.01
N ASP A 30 -17.64 -8.49 0.46
CA ASP A 30 -16.42 -9.13 0.94
C ASP A 30 -16.02 -8.47 2.28
N ARG A 31 -16.74 -8.82 3.35
CA ARG A 31 -16.29 -8.62 4.74
C ARG A 31 -15.13 -9.57 5.03
N ARG A 32 -13.99 -9.40 4.33
CA ARG A 32 -12.73 -9.99 4.78
C ARG A 32 -12.23 -9.19 5.97
N GLY A 33 -11.95 -9.88 7.07
CA GLY A 33 -11.65 -9.30 8.39
C GLY A 33 -10.67 -8.13 8.37
N GLU A 34 -11.20 -6.92 8.42
CA GLU A 34 -10.42 -5.70 8.62
C GLU A 34 -10.06 -5.58 10.11
N GLY A 35 -8.84 -6.01 10.48
CA GLY A 35 -8.35 -5.76 11.83
C GLY A 35 -6.96 -6.27 12.21
N ASN A 36 -6.45 -7.35 11.59
CA ASN A 36 -5.29 -8.05 12.15
C ASN A 36 -3.91 -7.78 11.52
N ASP A 37 -3.81 -7.12 10.36
CA ASP A 37 -2.51 -6.92 9.68
C ASP A 37 -1.91 -5.51 9.79
N LEU A 38 -2.65 -4.52 10.32
CA LEU A 38 -2.12 -3.16 10.47
C LEU A 38 -1.38 -3.00 11.82
N PRO A 39 -0.18 -2.38 11.85
CA PRO A 39 0.62 -2.30 13.07
C PRO A 39 -0.10 -1.56 14.20
N GLN A 40 -0.06 -2.10 15.42
CA GLN A 40 -0.57 -1.41 16.59
C GLN A 40 0.25 -0.16 16.91
N PHE A 41 -0.40 0.85 17.50
CA PHE A 41 0.28 2.04 17.99
C PHE A 41 1.28 1.69 19.10
N ARG A 42 2.48 2.25 19.05
CA ARG A 42 3.51 2.06 20.08
C ARG A 42 4.32 3.32 20.37
N GLU A 43 5.06 3.29 21.47
CA GLU A 43 6.00 4.33 21.84
C GLU A 43 7.38 3.99 21.29
N PHE A 44 8.09 4.99 20.77
CA PHE A 44 9.44 4.86 20.21
C PHE A 44 10.43 5.67 21.05
N SER A 45 11.64 5.15 21.24
CA SER A 45 12.71 5.92 21.88
C SER A 45 13.26 6.98 20.92
N ILE A 46 13.80 8.06 21.47
CA ILE A 46 14.45 9.11 20.66
C ILE A 46 15.67 8.57 19.94
N GLU A 47 16.40 7.64 20.56
CA GLU A 47 17.59 7.02 19.98
C GLU A 47 17.23 6.22 18.73
N SER A 48 16.19 5.38 18.77
CA SER A 48 15.72 4.65 17.60
C SER A 48 15.31 5.59 16.47
N LEU A 49 14.63 6.70 16.77
CA LEU A 49 14.19 7.66 15.74
C LEU A 49 15.34 8.51 15.20
N ARG A 50 16.37 8.82 16.01
CA ARG A 50 17.61 9.43 15.54
C ARG A 50 18.33 8.49 14.58
N ASN A 51 18.51 7.23 14.94
CA ASN A 51 19.15 6.25 14.06
C ASN A 51 18.37 6.10 12.75
N ALA A 52 17.04 5.98 12.83
CA ALA A 52 16.19 5.84 11.66
C ALA A 52 16.20 7.03 10.70
N THR A 53 16.54 8.23 11.17
CA THR A 53 16.54 9.49 10.39
C THR A 53 17.94 10.08 10.18
N SER A 54 18.99 9.32 10.49
CA SER A 54 20.39 9.78 10.48
C SER A 54 20.63 11.05 11.31
N GLY A 55 20.01 11.12 12.49
CA GLY A 55 20.09 12.27 13.39
C GLY A 55 19.21 13.45 12.97
N PHE A 56 18.07 13.19 12.33
CA PHE A 56 17.20 14.21 11.71
C PHE A 56 17.92 15.03 10.63
N ALA A 57 18.67 14.34 9.76
CA ALA A 57 19.46 14.96 8.71
C ALA A 57 18.58 15.74 7.70
N ALA A 58 19.13 16.83 7.16
CA ALA A 58 18.39 17.75 6.28
C ALA A 58 17.92 17.07 4.98
N GLU A 59 18.72 16.17 4.42
CA GLU A 59 18.42 15.38 3.23
C GLU A 59 17.25 14.40 3.42
N ASN A 60 16.86 14.14 4.68
CA ASN A 60 15.72 13.32 5.02
C ASN A 60 14.43 14.13 5.17
N ILE A 61 14.45 15.45 5.00
CA ILE A 61 13.23 16.26 5.07
C ILE A 61 12.37 16.03 3.82
N VAL A 62 11.10 15.73 4.04
CA VAL A 62 10.08 15.52 2.99
C VAL A 62 8.96 16.56 3.03
N SER A 63 8.93 17.42 4.05
CA SER A 63 8.01 18.56 4.12
C SER A 63 8.55 19.78 3.37
N GLU A 64 7.70 20.48 2.62
CA GLU A 64 8.09 21.58 1.71
C GLU A 64 8.93 22.71 2.32
N HIS A 65 8.63 23.10 3.57
CA HIS A 65 9.17 24.34 4.14
C HIS A 65 10.56 24.16 4.78
N GLY A 66 11.18 22.99 4.60
CA GLY A 66 12.51 22.67 5.12
C GLY A 66 12.60 22.79 6.65
N GLU A 67 13.81 22.99 7.16
CA GLU A 67 14.09 23.09 8.60
C GLU A 67 13.46 24.31 9.29
N LYS A 68 13.14 25.35 8.52
CA LYS A 68 12.61 26.61 9.06
C LYS A 68 11.11 26.52 9.39
N ALA A 69 10.47 25.42 9.00
CA ALA A 69 9.07 25.17 9.31
C ALA A 69 8.88 24.94 10.82
N PRO A 70 7.75 25.38 11.41
CA PRO A 70 7.45 25.10 12.81
C PRO A 70 7.27 23.60 13.11
N ASN A 71 6.93 22.81 12.10
CA ASN A 71 6.86 21.36 12.16
C ASN A 71 7.49 20.76 10.90
N VAL A 72 8.47 19.88 11.08
CA VAL A 72 9.25 19.28 9.98
C VAL A 72 8.92 17.79 9.90
N VAL A 73 8.78 17.26 8.69
CA VAL A 73 8.56 15.82 8.48
C VAL A 73 9.80 15.21 7.83
N TYR A 74 10.32 14.15 8.45
CA TYR A 74 11.48 13.40 7.96
C TYR A 74 11.05 12.04 7.44
N LYS A 75 11.66 11.56 6.35
CA LYS A 75 11.69 10.14 6.02
C LYS A 75 12.70 9.43 6.91
N GLY A 76 12.43 8.18 7.24
CA GLY A 76 13.35 7.33 7.98
C GLY A 76 13.13 5.86 7.72
N LYS A 77 14.06 5.03 8.18
CA LYS A 77 14.00 3.57 8.07
C LYS A 77 14.34 2.94 9.41
N LEU A 78 13.43 2.15 9.96
CA LEU A 78 13.64 1.39 11.19
C LEU A 78 14.54 0.18 10.94
N ASP A 79 15.08 -0.43 12.01
CA ASP A 79 15.96 -1.61 11.93
C ASP A 79 15.32 -2.79 11.19
N ASN A 80 14.00 -2.96 11.37
CA ASN A 80 13.19 -3.95 10.65
C ASN A 80 12.89 -3.56 9.19
N GLN A 81 13.66 -2.64 8.62
CA GLN A 81 13.57 -2.12 7.26
C GLN A 81 12.30 -1.35 6.91
N ARG A 82 11.37 -1.17 7.86
CA ARG A 82 10.13 -0.40 7.65
C ARG A 82 10.46 1.09 7.45
N ARG A 83 10.03 1.64 6.31
CA ARG A 83 10.07 3.09 6.05
C ARG A 83 9.01 3.80 6.87
N ILE A 84 9.37 4.93 7.47
CA ILE A 84 8.51 5.75 8.34
C ILE A 84 8.58 7.23 7.96
N ALA A 85 7.50 7.95 8.24
CA ALA A 85 7.48 9.40 8.26
C ALA A 85 7.48 9.88 9.72
N VAL A 86 8.42 10.74 10.08
CA VAL A 86 8.58 11.27 11.44
C VAL A 86 8.27 12.77 11.43
N LYS A 87 7.10 13.16 11.94
CA LYS A 87 6.75 14.57 12.14
C LYS A 87 7.33 15.05 13.47
N ARG A 88 8.28 15.96 13.40
CA ARG A 88 8.93 16.60 14.55
C ARG A 88 8.29 17.96 14.81
N PHE A 89 7.73 18.11 16.00
CA PHE A 89 7.13 19.37 16.43
C PHE A 89 8.18 20.27 17.08
N ASN A 90 7.94 21.58 17.04
CA ASN A 90 8.68 22.51 17.89
C ASN A 90 8.45 22.18 19.38
N ARG A 91 9.50 22.29 20.20
CA ARG A 91 9.48 22.08 21.66
C ARG A 91 8.30 22.76 22.37
N LYS A 92 7.91 23.96 21.94
CA LYS A 92 6.81 24.73 22.57
C LYS A 92 5.41 24.36 22.08
N ALA A 93 5.28 23.53 21.04
CA ALA A 93 3.98 23.20 20.45
C ALA A 93 3.12 22.31 21.36
N TRP A 94 3.76 21.38 22.07
CA TRP A 94 3.12 20.42 22.95
C TRP A 94 3.93 20.26 24.25
N PRO A 95 3.86 21.26 25.16
CA PRO A 95 4.70 21.27 26.37
C PRO A 95 4.38 20.09 27.30
N ASP A 96 3.10 19.76 27.47
CA ASP A 96 2.65 18.62 28.28
C ASP A 96 2.79 17.31 27.48
N SER A 97 3.73 16.46 27.89
CA SER A 97 3.99 15.16 27.26
C SER A 97 2.83 14.17 27.43
N ARG A 98 2.11 14.23 28.55
CA ARG A 98 0.99 13.32 28.81
C ARG A 98 -0.17 13.61 27.86
N GLN A 99 -0.50 14.89 27.69
CA GLN A 99 -1.55 15.28 26.75
C GLN A 99 -1.16 14.98 25.30
N PHE A 100 0.11 15.18 24.94
CA PHE A 100 0.62 14.79 23.63
C PHE A 100 0.44 13.28 23.40
N LEU A 101 0.81 12.46 24.38
CA LEU A 101 0.67 11.01 24.33
C LEU A 101 -0.79 10.57 24.24
N GLU A 102 -1.69 11.17 25.04
CA GLU A 102 -3.12 10.86 25.01
C GLU A 102 -3.73 11.17 23.63
N GLU A 103 -3.42 12.33 23.06
CA GLU A 103 -3.90 12.72 21.73
C GLU A 103 -3.28 11.85 20.62
N ALA A 104 -1.98 11.53 20.71
CA ALA A 104 -1.30 10.62 19.78
C ALA A 104 -1.89 9.21 19.86
N LYS A 105 -2.16 8.69 21.07
CA LYS A 105 -2.82 7.39 21.26
C LYS A 105 -4.23 7.37 20.70
N ALA A 106 -5.00 8.45 20.86
CA ALA A 106 -6.35 8.57 20.31
C ALA A 106 -6.35 8.49 18.78
N VAL A 107 -5.45 9.22 18.11
CA VAL A 107 -5.25 9.11 16.65
C VAL A 107 -4.67 7.74 16.28
N GLY A 108 -3.81 7.20 17.12
CA GLY A 108 -3.20 5.89 17.00
C GLY A 108 -4.18 4.71 17.02
N GLN A 109 -5.44 4.90 17.45
CA GLN A 109 -6.47 3.87 17.35
C GLN A 109 -7.07 3.76 15.93
N LEU A 110 -6.90 4.78 15.09
CA LEU A 110 -7.43 4.77 13.73
C LEU A 110 -6.57 3.89 12.84
N ARG A 111 -7.20 2.92 12.18
CA ARG A 111 -6.59 1.96 11.26
C ARG A 111 -7.47 1.79 10.03
N ASN A 112 -7.01 2.36 8.92
CA ASN A 112 -7.71 2.29 7.64
C ASN A 112 -6.71 2.39 6.47
N TYR A 113 -6.99 1.67 5.38
CA TYR A 113 -6.16 1.64 4.18
C TYR A 113 -6.23 2.94 3.36
N ARG A 114 -7.22 3.81 3.61
CA ARG A 114 -7.29 5.17 3.04
C ARG A 114 -6.50 6.21 3.85
N MET A 115 -5.76 5.78 4.86
CA MET A 115 -4.92 6.65 5.69
C MET A 115 -3.46 6.23 5.65
N ALA A 116 -2.56 7.21 5.73
CA ALA A 116 -1.19 6.97 6.18
C ALA A 116 -1.23 6.86 7.71
N ASN A 117 -1.32 5.64 8.23
CA ASN A 117 -1.69 5.37 9.62
C ASN A 117 -0.62 5.84 10.60
N LEU A 118 -1.05 6.24 11.81
CA LEU A 118 -0.15 6.63 12.89
C LEU A 118 0.36 5.38 13.61
N LEU A 119 1.64 5.07 13.41
CA LEU A 119 2.32 3.91 13.99
C LEU A 119 2.73 4.13 15.44
N GLY A 120 2.97 5.38 15.83
CA GLY A 120 3.42 5.67 17.19
C GLY A 120 3.80 7.12 17.44
N CYS A 121 4.43 7.32 18.58
CA CYS A 121 4.98 8.62 18.96
C CYS A 121 6.26 8.47 19.80
N CYS A 122 6.99 9.57 19.95
CA CYS A 122 8.06 9.73 20.92
C CYS A 122 7.87 11.06 21.65
N TYR A 123 8.04 11.03 22.97
CA TYR A 123 7.92 12.20 23.84
C TYR A 123 9.04 12.27 24.88
N GLU A 124 10.17 11.60 24.62
CA GLU A 124 11.33 11.56 25.52
C GLU A 124 12.01 12.93 25.59
N GLY A 125 12.28 13.36 26.83
CA GLY A 125 12.79 14.71 27.10
C GLY A 125 11.87 15.78 26.51
N GLU A 126 12.43 16.55 25.58
CA GLU A 126 11.83 17.76 25.02
C GLU A 126 11.33 17.56 23.58
N GLU A 127 11.52 16.35 23.06
CA GLU A 127 11.06 15.99 21.71
C GLU A 127 9.57 15.65 21.75
N ARG A 128 8.88 15.98 20.66
CA ARG A 128 7.50 15.58 20.41
C ARG A 128 7.45 15.13 18.97
N LEU A 129 7.36 13.83 18.76
CA LEU A 129 7.46 13.19 17.46
C LEU A 129 6.25 12.30 17.23
N LEU A 130 5.66 12.40 16.05
CA LEU A 130 4.68 11.43 15.56
C LEU A 130 5.32 10.57 14.47
N VAL A 131 5.07 9.27 14.52
CA VAL A 131 5.62 8.28 13.60
C VAL A 131 4.49 7.67 12.80
N ALA A 132 4.50 7.85 11.49
CA ALA A 132 3.48 7.34 10.56
C ALA A 132 4.09 6.44 9.49
N GLU A 133 3.22 5.75 8.77
CA GLU A 133 3.58 5.03 7.54
C GLU A 133 4.18 6.02 6.53
N PHE A 134 5.29 5.62 5.89
CA PHE A 134 5.89 6.41 4.83
C PHE A 134 5.15 6.19 3.51
N MET A 135 4.87 7.28 2.81
CA MET A 135 4.17 7.29 1.51
C MET A 135 5.20 7.65 0.45
N PRO A 136 5.70 6.68 -0.36
CA PRO A 136 6.87 6.88 -1.21
C PRO A 136 6.58 7.66 -2.49
N HIS A 137 5.33 7.73 -2.92
CA HIS A 137 4.95 8.36 -4.18
C HIS A 137 4.46 9.80 -3.99
N GLU A 138 5.05 10.52 -3.02
CA GLU A 138 4.87 11.96 -2.83
C GLU A 138 3.41 12.40 -2.56
N THR A 139 3.14 13.70 -2.74
CA THR A 139 1.87 14.37 -2.42
C THR A 139 1.00 14.61 -3.65
N LEU A 140 -0.31 14.86 -3.46
CA LEU A 140 -1.18 15.35 -4.53
C LEU A 140 -0.66 16.66 -5.10
N ALA A 141 -0.16 17.57 -4.27
CA ALA A 141 0.40 18.83 -4.76
C ALA A 141 1.54 18.61 -5.77
N LYS A 142 2.44 17.64 -5.52
CA LYS A 142 3.51 17.28 -6.47
C LYS A 142 2.92 16.80 -7.80
N HIS A 143 1.95 15.90 -7.77
CA HIS A 143 1.40 15.28 -9.00
C HIS A 143 0.33 16.11 -9.72
N LEU A 144 -0.27 17.09 -9.04
CA LEU A 144 -1.33 17.93 -9.60
C LEU A 144 -0.81 19.29 -10.06
N PHE A 145 0.05 19.93 -9.27
CA PHE A 145 0.55 21.29 -9.55
C PHE A 145 1.96 21.32 -10.13
N HIS A 146 2.77 20.30 -9.86
CA HIS A 146 4.20 20.26 -10.16
C HIS A 146 4.60 18.98 -10.91
N TRP A 147 3.69 18.48 -11.75
CA TRP A 147 3.90 17.29 -12.56
C TRP A 147 5.02 17.52 -13.58
N GLU A 148 5.77 16.47 -13.89
CA GLU A 148 6.91 16.53 -14.81
C GLU A 148 6.67 15.73 -16.09
N SER A 149 6.07 14.55 -15.97
CA SER A 149 5.83 13.62 -17.09
C SER A 149 4.51 13.92 -17.79
N GLN A 150 3.40 13.87 -17.06
CA GLN A 150 2.05 14.07 -17.59
C GLN A 150 1.12 14.68 -16.52
N PRO A 151 0.11 15.47 -16.94
CA PRO A 151 -0.95 15.90 -16.05
C PRO A 151 -1.70 14.71 -15.45
N MET A 152 -2.19 14.86 -14.21
CA MET A 152 -3.00 13.83 -13.58
C MET A 152 -4.30 13.60 -14.36
N LYS A 153 -4.54 12.34 -14.76
CA LYS A 153 -5.73 11.89 -15.50
C LYS A 153 -7.03 12.10 -14.71
N TRP A 154 -8.13 12.36 -15.41
CA TRP A 154 -9.45 12.58 -14.81
C TRP A 154 -9.88 11.46 -13.85
N ALA A 155 -9.77 10.20 -14.27
CA ALA A 155 -10.11 9.04 -13.45
C ALA A 155 -9.34 9.02 -12.12
N MET A 156 -8.06 9.41 -12.14
CA MET A 156 -7.24 9.47 -10.93
C MET A 156 -7.65 10.61 -10.00
N ARG A 157 -8.05 11.77 -10.56
CA ARG A 157 -8.56 12.91 -9.76
C ARG A 157 -9.84 12.52 -9.02
N LEU A 158 -10.75 11.82 -9.69
CA LEU A 158 -11.98 11.29 -9.08
C LEU A 158 -11.70 10.22 -8.02
N ARG A 159 -10.70 9.35 -8.25
CA ARG A 159 -10.26 8.34 -7.29
C ARG A 159 -9.69 8.99 -6.03
N VAL A 160 -8.88 10.05 -6.17
CA VAL A 160 -8.41 10.88 -5.05
C VAL A 160 -9.59 11.43 -4.26
N ALA A 161 -10.53 12.10 -4.93
CA ALA A 161 -11.70 12.69 -4.27
C ALA A 161 -12.50 11.64 -3.48
N LEU A 162 -12.79 10.47 -4.07
CA LEU A 162 -13.51 9.40 -3.40
C LEU A 162 -12.74 8.83 -2.20
N HIS A 163 -11.47 8.47 -2.38
CA HIS A 163 -10.66 7.85 -1.32
C HIS A 163 -10.48 8.78 -0.12
N ILE A 164 -10.32 10.08 -0.37
CA ILE A 164 -10.25 11.07 0.72
C ILE A 164 -11.61 11.26 1.40
N ALA A 165 -12.72 11.24 0.66
CA ALA A 165 -14.06 11.25 1.27
C ALA A 165 -14.27 10.02 2.18
N GLN A 166 -13.85 8.83 1.74
CA GLN A 166 -13.88 7.59 2.53
C GLN A 166 -13.00 7.68 3.79
N ALA A 167 -11.80 8.26 3.68
CA ALA A 167 -10.93 8.49 4.83
C ALA A 167 -11.59 9.42 5.87
N LEU A 168 -12.24 10.50 5.42
CA LEU A 168 -12.94 11.44 6.29
C LEU A 168 -14.19 10.81 6.94
N GLU A 169 -14.95 10.00 6.19
CA GLU A 169 -16.07 9.23 6.73
C GLU A 169 -15.60 8.26 7.82
N TYR A 170 -14.53 7.51 7.55
CA TYR A 170 -13.92 6.60 8.53
C TYR A 170 -13.49 7.34 9.80
N CYS A 171 -12.74 8.45 9.66
CA CYS A 171 -12.27 9.24 10.80
C CYS A 171 -13.45 9.75 11.64
N THR A 172 -14.49 10.27 10.98
CA THR A 172 -15.71 10.75 11.63
C THR A 172 -16.44 9.63 12.37
N GLY A 173 -16.59 8.45 11.76
CA GLY A 173 -17.19 7.27 12.38
C GLY A 173 -16.42 6.74 13.60
N LYS A 174 -15.10 7.01 13.67
CA LYS A 174 -14.25 6.71 14.83
C LYS A 174 -14.16 7.86 15.85
N GLY A 175 -15.00 8.89 15.73
CA GLY A 175 -15.05 10.02 16.67
C GLY A 175 -13.97 11.08 16.44
N ARG A 176 -13.27 11.05 15.29
CA ARG A 176 -12.26 12.04 14.90
C ARG A 176 -12.75 12.84 13.68
N ALA A 177 -13.80 13.62 13.88
CA ALA A 177 -14.43 14.43 12.82
C ALA A 177 -13.63 15.70 12.43
N LEU A 178 -12.61 16.07 13.20
CA LEU A 178 -11.80 17.26 12.95
C LEU A 178 -10.53 16.88 12.19
N TYR A 179 -10.27 17.61 11.11
CA TYR A 179 -9.02 17.55 10.36
C TYR A 179 -8.49 18.97 10.18
N HIS A 180 -7.24 19.18 10.56
CA HIS A 180 -6.59 20.47 10.55
C HIS A 180 -5.82 20.66 9.24
N ASP A 181 -6.17 21.72 8.51
CA ASP A 181 -5.45 22.15 7.31
C ASP A 181 -5.46 21.10 6.18
N LEU A 182 -6.64 20.57 5.84
CA LEU A 182 -6.83 19.68 4.69
C LEU A 182 -6.55 20.44 3.38
N ASN A 183 -5.58 19.97 2.61
CA ASN A 183 -5.18 20.52 1.32
C ASN A 183 -4.40 19.43 0.52
N ALA A 184 -3.95 19.76 -0.69
CA ALA A 184 -3.24 18.83 -1.57
C ALA A 184 -1.93 18.25 -0.97
N TYR A 185 -1.30 18.90 0.02
CA TYR A 185 -0.11 18.36 0.72
C TYR A 185 -0.45 17.31 1.77
N ARG A 186 -1.73 17.17 2.13
CA ARG A 186 -2.22 16.17 3.09
C ARG A 186 -2.67 14.87 2.43
N VAL A 187 -2.78 14.88 1.10
CA VAL A 187 -3.07 13.72 0.28
C VAL A 187 -1.73 13.17 -0.20
N LEU A 188 -1.46 11.91 0.16
CA LEU A 188 -0.19 11.22 -0.09
C LEU A 188 -0.46 9.97 -0.94
N PHE A 189 0.56 9.42 -1.62
CA PHE A 189 0.41 8.18 -2.38
C PHE A 189 1.29 7.05 -1.82
N ASP A 190 0.66 5.91 -1.57
CA ASP A 190 1.32 4.72 -1.03
C ASP A 190 2.13 3.95 -2.09
N ASP A 191 2.68 2.80 -1.70
CA ASP A 191 3.47 1.90 -2.56
C ASP A 191 2.74 1.46 -3.84
N ASP A 192 1.41 1.36 -3.82
CA ASP A 192 0.57 1.01 -4.97
C ASP A 192 0.08 2.24 -5.75
N SER A 193 0.60 3.42 -5.39
CA SER A 193 0.16 4.73 -5.85
C SER A 193 -1.31 5.04 -5.53
N ASN A 194 -1.90 4.41 -4.51
CA ASN A 194 -3.23 4.74 -4.03
C ASN A 194 -3.19 6.00 -3.15
N PRO A 195 -4.17 6.91 -3.31
CA PRO A 195 -4.22 8.11 -2.50
C PRO A 195 -4.68 7.80 -1.08
N ARG A 196 -3.97 8.36 -0.11
CA ARG A 196 -4.22 8.24 1.32
C ARG A 196 -4.19 9.60 2.01
N LEU A 197 -5.00 9.73 3.06
CA LEU A 197 -5.02 10.91 3.92
C LEU A 197 -3.92 10.81 5.00
N SER A 198 -3.10 11.85 5.13
CA SER A 198 -2.09 11.93 6.20
C SER A 198 -2.76 11.95 7.58
N CYS A 199 -2.35 11.07 8.52
CA CYS A 199 -2.85 11.11 9.89
C CYS A 199 -2.41 12.36 10.67
N PHE A 200 -1.34 13.05 10.23
CA PHE A 200 -0.78 14.19 10.96
C PHE A 200 -1.71 15.40 11.05
N GLY A 201 -2.69 15.52 10.16
CA GLY A 201 -3.72 16.57 10.24
C GLY A 201 -4.84 16.27 11.23
N LEU A 202 -4.92 15.05 11.78
CA LEU A 202 -5.86 14.73 12.86
C LEU A 202 -5.41 15.25 14.22
N MET A 203 -4.16 15.73 14.33
CA MET A 203 -3.64 16.42 15.52
C MET A 203 -3.30 17.87 15.16
N LYS A 204 -3.57 18.79 16.09
CA LYS A 204 -3.17 20.19 15.91
C LYS A 204 -1.64 20.32 15.87
N ASN A 205 -1.17 21.28 15.07
CA ASN A 205 0.25 21.65 14.96
C ASN A 205 0.84 22.22 16.27
N SER A 206 -0.01 22.70 17.18
CA SER A 206 0.31 23.10 18.54
C SER A 206 -0.98 23.07 19.36
N ARG A 207 -0.88 22.85 20.68
CA ARG A 207 -2.02 22.81 21.59
C ARG A 207 -2.89 24.08 21.50
N ASP A 208 -2.22 25.23 21.55
CA ASP A 208 -2.83 26.57 21.53
C ASP A 208 -2.73 27.24 20.15
N GLY A 209 -2.15 26.54 19.17
CA GLY A 209 -1.91 27.07 17.83
C GLY A 209 -3.15 27.11 16.94
N LYS A 210 -3.10 27.99 15.94
CA LYS A 210 -4.09 28.02 14.84
C LYS A 210 -4.07 26.69 14.09
N SER A 211 -5.25 26.16 13.78
CA SER A 211 -5.42 24.91 13.06
C SER A 211 -5.12 25.00 11.56
N TYR A 212 -5.10 26.22 10.99
CA TYR A 212 -4.74 26.46 9.60
C TYR A 212 -3.36 27.13 9.52
N SER A 213 -2.43 26.48 8.82
CA SER A 213 -1.16 27.06 8.37
C SER A 213 -1.27 27.68 6.96
N THR A 214 -2.37 27.38 6.26
CA THR A 214 -2.67 27.84 4.90
C THR A 214 -3.05 29.32 4.83
N ASN A 215 -2.97 29.86 3.62
CA ASN A 215 -3.44 31.19 3.29
C ASN A 215 -4.92 31.35 3.69
N LEU A 216 -5.25 32.46 4.37
CA LEU A 216 -6.59 32.78 4.85
C LEU A 216 -7.64 32.79 3.74
N ALA A 217 -7.24 32.98 2.48
CA ALA A 217 -8.10 32.90 1.32
C ALA A 217 -8.81 31.54 1.16
N PHE A 218 -8.24 30.45 1.70
CA PHE A 218 -8.79 29.08 1.60
C PHE A 218 -9.47 28.62 2.89
N THR A 219 -9.48 29.47 3.91
CA THR A 219 -9.99 29.12 5.24
C THR A 219 -11.52 29.23 5.26
N PRO A 220 -12.23 28.31 5.94
CA PRO A 220 -13.68 28.41 6.08
C PRO A 220 -14.12 29.74 6.71
N PRO A 221 -15.19 30.39 6.23
CA PRO A 221 -15.60 31.72 6.70
C PRO A 221 -15.82 31.80 8.22
N GLU A 222 -16.40 30.76 8.80
CA GLU A 222 -16.67 30.68 10.24
C GLU A 222 -15.40 30.54 11.08
N TYR A 223 -14.31 29.98 10.54
CA TYR A 223 -13.03 29.88 11.24
C TYR A 223 -12.41 31.27 11.40
N LEU A 224 -12.55 32.17 10.42
CA LEU A 224 -12.06 33.55 10.53
C LEU A 224 -12.71 34.31 11.70
N ARG A 225 -13.96 33.95 12.03
CA ARG A 225 -14.71 34.54 13.15
C ARG A 225 -14.43 33.84 14.49
N THR A 226 -14.33 32.52 14.50
CA THR A 226 -14.32 31.72 15.74
C THR A 226 -12.95 31.20 16.14
N GLY A 227 -12.02 31.10 15.20
CA GLY A 227 -10.71 30.45 15.37
C GLY A 227 -10.80 28.94 15.64
N ARG A 228 -11.94 28.29 15.39
CA ARG A 228 -12.19 26.88 15.72
C ARG A 228 -12.54 26.07 14.48
N VAL A 229 -11.96 24.89 14.37
CA VAL A 229 -12.31 23.89 13.35
C VAL A 229 -13.56 23.14 13.79
N THR A 230 -14.48 22.91 12.86
CA THR A 230 -15.68 22.10 13.05
C THR A 230 -15.74 21.00 11.98
N PRO A 231 -16.57 19.95 12.13
CA PRO A 231 -16.74 18.95 11.08
C PRO A 231 -17.10 19.57 9.72
N GLU A 232 -17.96 20.59 9.72
CA GLU A 232 -18.40 21.30 8.52
C GLU A 232 -17.29 22.16 7.90
N SER A 233 -16.35 22.64 8.72
CA SER A 233 -15.18 23.38 8.24
C SER A 233 -14.20 22.46 7.50
N VAL A 234 -14.15 21.17 7.85
CA VAL A 234 -13.42 20.14 7.08
C VAL A 234 -14.07 19.91 5.71
N MET A 235 -15.41 19.92 5.65
CA MET A 235 -16.15 19.75 4.39
C MET A 235 -15.89 20.92 3.43
N TYR A 236 -15.76 22.14 3.97
CA TYR A 236 -15.32 23.29 3.19
C TYR A 236 -13.92 23.09 2.59
N SER A 237 -12.96 22.63 3.40
CA SER A 237 -11.60 22.31 2.91
C SER A 237 -11.58 21.13 1.92
N TYR A 238 -12.52 20.19 2.01
CA TYR A 238 -12.71 19.18 0.96
C TYR A 238 -13.22 19.84 -0.33
N GLY A 239 -14.10 20.84 -0.23
CA GLY A 239 -14.53 21.66 -1.37
C GLY A 239 -13.36 22.38 -2.07
N THR A 240 -12.41 22.93 -1.32
CA THR A 240 -11.20 23.53 -1.92
C THR A 240 -10.35 22.48 -2.62
N LEU A 241 -10.23 21.27 -2.06
CA LEU A 241 -9.54 20.15 -2.71
C LEU A 241 -10.22 19.74 -4.02
N LEU A 242 -11.57 19.77 -4.10
CA LEU A 242 -12.28 19.54 -5.36
C LEU A 242 -11.98 20.62 -6.40
N LEU A 243 -11.85 21.89 -6.00
CA LEU A 243 -11.42 22.96 -6.91
C LEU A 243 -9.99 22.75 -7.41
N ASP A 244 -9.08 22.31 -6.54
CA ASP A 244 -7.72 21.96 -6.93
C ASP A 244 -7.74 20.86 -8.02
N LEU A 245 -8.53 19.80 -7.80
CA LEU A 245 -8.67 18.68 -8.74
C LEU A 245 -9.31 19.10 -10.06
N LEU A 246 -10.34 19.95 -10.04
CA LEU A 246 -11.00 20.45 -11.24
C LEU A 246 -10.07 21.33 -12.10
N SER A 247 -9.28 22.19 -11.45
CA SER A 247 -8.53 23.25 -12.14
C SER A 247 -7.06 22.95 -12.37
N GLY A 248 -6.51 21.94 -11.69
CA GLY A 248 -5.07 21.66 -11.70
C GLY A 248 -4.25 22.79 -11.05
N LYS A 249 -4.89 23.69 -10.28
CA LYS A 249 -4.29 24.89 -9.69
C LYS A 249 -4.86 25.13 -8.30
N HIS A 250 -4.10 25.82 -7.45
CA HIS A 250 -4.59 26.21 -6.13
C HIS A 250 -5.35 27.54 -6.17
N ILE A 251 -6.63 27.49 -6.54
CA ILE A 251 -7.47 28.68 -6.79
C ILE A 251 -8.26 29.08 -5.54
N PRO A 252 -8.21 30.35 -5.09
CA PRO A 252 -9.04 30.83 -3.99
C PRO A 252 -10.54 30.58 -4.24
N PRO A 253 -11.30 30.04 -3.26
CA PRO A 253 -12.71 29.74 -3.43
C PRO A 253 -13.56 30.91 -3.89
N SER A 254 -13.27 32.14 -3.45
CA SER A 254 -13.99 33.33 -3.90
C SER A 254 -13.92 33.51 -5.42
N HIS A 255 -12.74 33.32 -6.01
CA HIS A 255 -12.53 33.43 -7.44
C HIS A 255 -13.22 32.30 -8.21
N ALA A 256 -13.11 31.07 -7.71
CA ALA A 256 -13.76 29.92 -8.33
C ALA A 256 -15.30 30.03 -8.29
N LEU A 257 -15.88 30.51 -7.18
CA LEU A 257 -17.32 30.72 -7.05
C LEU A 257 -17.84 31.80 -8.00
N ASP A 258 -17.06 32.86 -8.25
CA ASP A 258 -17.40 33.86 -9.26
C ASP A 258 -17.44 33.25 -10.67
N LEU A 259 -16.43 32.45 -11.04
CA LEU A 259 -16.41 31.74 -12.33
C LEU A 259 -17.59 30.76 -12.49
N ILE A 260 -17.96 30.05 -11.42
CA ILE A 260 -19.11 29.13 -11.41
C ILE A 260 -20.42 29.92 -11.61
N ARG A 261 -20.59 31.03 -10.89
CA ARG A 261 -21.79 31.89 -10.98
C ARG A 261 -21.94 32.49 -12.37
N ASP A 262 -20.84 32.94 -12.95
CA ASP A 262 -20.81 33.58 -14.28
C ASP A 262 -20.86 32.55 -15.43
N ARG A 263 -21.05 31.25 -15.11
CA ARG A 263 -21.08 30.11 -16.03
C ARG A 263 -19.81 29.97 -16.89
N ASN A 264 -18.69 30.51 -16.41
CA ASN A 264 -17.41 30.45 -17.09
C ASN A 264 -16.61 29.21 -16.67
N ILE A 265 -17.25 28.04 -16.80
CA ILE A 265 -16.72 26.75 -16.33
C ILE A 265 -15.44 26.37 -17.10
N GLN A 266 -15.34 26.76 -18.37
CA GLN A 266 -14.16 26.51 -19.21
C GLN A 266 -12.89 27.14 -18.64
N MET A 267 -12.99 28.30 -17.98
CA MET A 267 -11.84 28.96 -17.33
C MET A 267 -11.47 28.33 -15.98
N LEU A 268 -12.40 27.59 -15.37
CA LEU A 268 -12.16 26.89 -14.10
C LEU A 268 -11.51 25.52 -14.33
N ILE A 269 -11.96 24.79 -15.35
CA ILE A 269 -11.49 23.42 -15.60
C ILE A 269 -10.10 23.44 -16.21
N ASP A 270 -9.26 22.53 -15.75
CA ASP A 270 -7.93 22.29 -16.30
C ASP A 270 -8.02 21.93 -17.79
N SER A 271 -7.36 22.71 -18.65
CA SER A 271 -7.30 22.46 -20.09
C SER A 271 -6.70 21.09 -20.43
N CYS A 272 -5.85 20.53 -19.56
CA CYS A 272 -5.28 19.19 -19.75
C CYS A 272 -6.31 18.05 -19.60
N LEU A 273 -7.52 18.35 -19.11
CA LEU A 273 -8.62 17.37 -19.00
C LEU A 273 -9.56 17.39 -20.21
N GLU A 274 -9.30 18.21 -21.23
CA GLU A 274 -10.13 18.27 -22.43
C GLU A 274 -10.28 16.87 -23.07
N GLY A 275 -11.53 16.46 -23.30
CA GLY A 275 -11.86 15.14 -23.85
C GLY A 275 -11.82 13.97 -22.86
N GLN A 276 -11.46 14.16 -21.59
CA GLN A 276 -11.36 13.07 -20.60
C GLN A 276 -12.63 12.85 -19.76
N PHE A 277 -13.61 13.76 -19.83
CA PHE A 277 -14.83 13.71 -19.02
C PHE A 277 -16.05 14.20 -19.79
N SER A 278 -17.24 13.74 -19.40
CA SER A 278 -18.51 14.23 -19.97
C SER A 278 -18.91 15.56 -19.32
N SER A 279 -19.64 16.41 -20.06
CA SER A 279 -20.16 17.68 -19.51
C SER A 279 -20.98 17.47 -18.23
N ASP A 280 -21.70 16.35 -18.14
CA ASP A 280 -22.52 16.02 -16.97
C ASP A 280 -21.67 15.65 -15.75
N ASP A 281 -20.64 14.80 -15.93
CA ASP A 281 -19.74 14.40 -14.85
C ASP A 281 -18.97 15.61 -14.28
N GLY A 282 -18.49 16.49 -15.16
CA GLY A 282 -17.81 17.73 -14.77
C GLY A 282 -18.74 18.68 -14.01
N THR A 283 -19.97 18.83 -14.49
CA THR A 283 -20.99 19.67 -13.83
C THR A 283 -21.35 19.12 -12.44
N GLU A 284 -21.46 17.80 -12.29
CA GLU A 284 -21.80 17.21 -11.00
C GLU A 284 -20.67 17.38 -9.97
N LEU A 285 -19.40 17.26 -10.38
CA LEU A 285 -18.27 17.54 -9.48
C LEU A 285 -18.21 19.02 -9.08
N ILE A 286 -18.52 19.95 -10.00
CA ILE A 286 -18.62 21.39 -9.69
C ILE A 286 -19.77 21.68 -8.72
N ARG A 287 -20.93 21.02 -8.89
CA ARG A 287 -22.06 21.13 -7.96
C ARG A 287 -21.67 20.63 -6.57
N LEU A 288 -20.95 19.51 -6.49
CA LEU A 288 -20.46 18.99 -5.22
C LEU A 288 -19.50 19.98 -4.54
N ALA A 289 -18.52 20.52 -5.28
CA ALA A 289 -17.62 21.56 -4.79
C ALA A 289 -18.39 22.79 -4.28
N SER A 290 -19.40 23.24 -5.04
CA SER A 290 -20.26 24.38 -4.67
C SER A 290 -21.05 24.13 -3.39
N ARG A 291 -21.51 22.89 -3.15
CA ARG A 291 -22.18 22.50 -1.90
C ARG A 291 -21.22 22.44 -0.72
N CYS A 292 -20.01 21.96 -0.91
CA CYS A 292 -18.97 21.98 0.12
C CYS A 292 -18.57 23.40 0.52
N LEU A 293 -18.55 24.33 -0.45
CA LEU A 293 -18.13 25.72 -0.27
C LEU A 293 -19.25 26.67 0.16
N GLN A 294 -20.42 26.15 0.56
CA GLN A 294 -21.50 26.99 1.08
C GLN A 294 -21.04 27.82 2.28
N TYR A 295 -21.48 29.07 2.32
CA TYR A 295 -21.15 29.98 3.42
C TYR A 295 -21.69 29.44 4.75
N GLU A 296 -22.95 28.99 4.76
CA GLU A 296 -23.60 28.40 5.92
C GLU A 296 -23.08 26.96 6.18
N PRO A 297 -22.41 26.69 7.32
CA PRO A 297 -21.80 25.38 7.58
C PRO A 297 -22.80 24.22 7.53
N ARG A 298 -24.04 24.45 7.97
CA ARG A 298 -25.12 23.45 8.01
C ARG A 298 -25.62 22.97 6.64
N GLU A 299 -25.32 23.70 5.57
CA GLU A 299 -25.74 23.36 4.20
C GLU A 299 -24.71 22.47 3.49
N ARG A 300 -23.52 22.32 4.09
CA ARG A 300 -22.45 21.50 3.55
C ARG A 300 -22.77 20.01 3.74
N PRO A 301 -22.44 19.15 2.75
CA PRO A 301 -22.65 17.72 2.87
C PRO A 301 -21.79 17.11 3.98
N ASN A 302 -22.28 16.06 4.64
CA ASN A 302 -21.47 15.26 5.54
C ASN A 302 -20.59 14.25 4.75
N PRO A 303 -19.56 13.63 5.37
CA PRO A 303 -18.65 12.71 4.66
C PRO A 303 -19.35 11.55 3.94
N LYS A 304 -20.40 10.97 4.55
CA LYS A 304 -21.17 9.89 3.93
C LYS A 304 -21.84 10.35 2.63
N SER A 305 -22.43 11.55 2.64
CA SER A 305 -23.00 12.17 1.44
C SER A 305 -21.95 12.46 0.37
N LEU A 306 -20.72 12.82 0.74
CA LEU A 306 -19.61 12.98 -0.21
C LEU A 306 -19.29 11.66 -0.91
N VAL A 307 -19.15 10.57 -0.13
CA VAL A 307 -18.88 9.23 -0.67
C VAL A 307 -20.00 8.80 -1.63
N THR A 308 -21.27 8.95 -1.24
CA THR A 308 -22.41 8.62 -2.11
C THR A 308 -22.41 9.45 -3.40
N ALA A 309 -22.05 10.73 -3.35
CA ALA A 309 -21.99 11.58 -4.54
C ALA A 309 -20.80 11.25 -5.45
N MET A 310 -19.68 10.77 -4.90
CA MET A 310 -18.47 10.46 -5.65
C MET A 310 -18.47 9.09 -6.33
N ILE A 311 -19.23 8.11 -5.81
CA ILE A 311 -19.29 6.75 -6.36
C ILE A 311 -19.75 6.72 -7.83
N PRO A 312 -20.87 7.35 -8.22
CA PRO A 312 -21.35 7.31 -9.60
C PRO A 312 -20.41 7.97 -10.62
N LEU A 313 -19.54 8.87 -10.15
CA LEU A 313 -18.62 9.61 -11.01
C LEU A 313 -17.37 8.80 -11.37
N GLN A 314 -17.05 7.73 -10.63
CA GLN A 314 -15.80 6.98 -10.81
C GLN A 314 -15.65 6.42 -12.23
N LYS A 315 -14.41 6.44 -12.73
CA LYS A 315 -14.00 5.90 -14.03
C LYS A 315 -12.78 5.00 -13.85
N ASP A 316 -12.57 4.10 -14.81
CA ASP A 316 -11.39 3.22 -14.91
C ASP A 316 -11.06 2.50 -13.60
N LEU A 317 -12.08 1.99 -12.89
CA LEU A 317 -11.93 1.31 -11.60
C LEU A 317 -10.97 0.11 -11.65
N GLU A 318 -11.01 -0.63 -12.77
CA GLU A 318 -10.13 -1.78 -13.02
C GLU A 318 -8.67 -1.39 -13.28
N THR A 319 -8.41 -0.12 -13.66
CA THR A 319 -7.04 0.33 -13.94
C THR A 319 -6.29 0.61 -12.64
N PRO A 320 -5.12 -0.01 -12.39
CA PRO A 320 -4.33 0.22 -11.20
C PRO A 320 -3.88 1.68 -11.05
N SER A 321 -3.76 2.16 -9.81
CA SER A 321 -3.42 3.56 -9.55
C SER A 321 -2.04 3.94 -10.09
N HIS A 322 -1.05 3.04 -10.05
CA HIS A 322 0.27 3.31 -10.62
C HIS A 322 0.22 3.58 -12.14
N GLN A 323 -0.63 2.86 -12.87
CA GLN A 323 -0.82 3.06 -14.31
C GLN A 323 -1.59 4.36 -14.62
N LEU A 324 -2.57 4.71 -13.79
CA LEU A 324 -3.25 6.00 -13.90
C LEU A 324 -2.31 7.18 -13.63
N MET A 325 -1.40 7.03 -12.66
CA MET A 325 -0.38 8.02 -12.31
C MET A 325 0.80 8.06 -13.30
N GLY A 326 0.98 7.01 -14.13
CA GLY A 326 2.16 6.88 -14.99
C GLY A 326 3.45 6.61 -14.22
N ILE A 327 3.33 6.01 -13.04
CA ILE A 327 4.45 5.58 -12.21
C ILE A 327 4.74 4.11 -12.57
N PRO A 328 5.99 3.76 -12.91
CA PRO A 328 6.37 2.36 -13.14
C PRO A 328 5.96 1.52 -11.91
N SER A 329 5.31 0.37 -12.13
CA SER A 329 4.86 -0.49 -11.03
C SER A 329 6.03 -0.82 -10.08
N SER A 330 5.79 -0.57 -8.79
CA SER A 330 6.70 -0.81 -7.67
C SER A 330 6.92 -2.30 -7.37
N ALA A 331 6.37 -3.21 -8.19
CA ALA A 331 6.74 -4.63 -8.21
C ALA A 331 8.26 -4.87 -8.35
N SER A 332 9.03 -3.83 -8.69
CA SER A 332 10.50 -3.81 -8.73
C SER A 332 11.22 -3.31 -7.46
N THR A 333 10.53 -2.97 -6.37
CA THR A 333 11.17 -2.31 -5.19
C THR A 333 10.74 -2.86 -3.82
N MET A 334 10.48 -4.16 -3.71
CA MET A 334 10.82 -4.79 -2.43
C MET A 334 12.35 -4.81 -2.33
N PRO A 335 12.97 -4.57 -1.16
CA PRO A 335 14.37 -4.90 -0.97
C PRO A 335 14.46 -6.42 -1.06
N HIS A 336 14.65 -6.94 -2.27
CA HIS A 336 14.89 -8.35 -2.44
C HIS A 336 16.29 -8.66 -1.90
N SER A 337 16.46 -9.87 -1.39
CA SER A 337 17.80 -10.41 -1.24
C SER A 337 18.51 -10.43 -2.60
N PRO A 338 19.85 -10.59 -2.64
CA PRO A 338 20.56 -10.78 -3.90
C PRO A 338 19.94 -11.89 -4.78
N LEU A 339 19.34 -12.92 -4.17
CA LEU A 339 18.63 -13.99 -4.88
C LEU A 339 17.30 -13.51 -5.45
N GLY A 340 16.45 -12.87 -4.63
CA GLY A 340 15.17 -12.35 -5.11
C GLY A 340 15.33 -11.31 -6.20
N ASP A 341 16.35 -10.45 -6.11
CA ASP A 341 16.70 -9.46 -7.15
C ASP A 341 17.11 -10.14 -8.46
N ALA A 342 17.89 -11.22 -8.38
CA ALA A 342 18.26 -12.02 -9.54
C ALA A 342 17.04 -12.70 -10.18
N CYS A 343 16.11 -13.22 -9.37
CA CYS A 343 14.86 -13.82 -9.84
C CYS A 343 13.92 -12.82 -10.51
N VAL A 344 13.78 -11.60 -9.97
CA VAL A 344 12.98 -10.52 -10.60
C VAL A 344 13.52 -10.17 -11.99
N ARG A 345 14.85 -10.16 -12.15
CA ARG A 345 15.50 -9.91 -13.45
C ARG A 345 15.58 -11.13 -14.36
N ALA A 346 15.13 -12.30 -13.90
CA ALA A 346 15.38 -13.60 -14.53
C ALA A 346 16.87 -13.81 -14.89
N ASP A 347 17.78 -13.30 -14.06
CA ASP A 347 19.22 -13.43 -14.25
C ASP A 347 19.69 -14.82 -13.80
N LEU A 348 19.54 -15.80 -14.68
CA LEU A 348 19.87 -17.20 -14.40
C LEU A 348 21.33 -17.39 -13.99
N THR A 349 22.25 -16.54 -14.46
CA THR A 349 23.67 -16.62 -14.10
C THR A 349 23.88 -16.21 -12.65
N ALA A 350 23.28 -15.08 -12.23
CA ALA A 350 23.33 -14.67 -10.83
C ALA A 350 22.64 -15.67 -9.90
N ILE A 351 21.51 -16.25 -10.32
CA ILE A 351 20.80 -17.29 -9.56
C ILE A 351 21.71 -18.52 -9.39
N HIS A 352 22.40 -18.96 -10.45
CA HIS A 352 23.33 -20.09 -10.41
C HIS A 352 24.45 -19.89 -9.38
N GLU A 353 25.12 -18.74 -9.42
CA GLU A 353 26.22 -18.43 -8.51
C GLU A 353 25.76 -18.42 -7.04
N ILE A 354 24.57 -17.88 -6.78
CA ILE A 354 23.99 -17.83 -5.43
C ILE A 354 23.61 -19.24 -4.95
N VAL A 355 22.90 -20.02 -5.77
CA VAL A 355 22.46 -21.40 -5.43
C VAL A 355 23.66 -22.33 -5.26
N GLU A 356 24.72 -22.17 -6.05
CA GLU A 356 25.96 -22.93 -5.86
C GLU A 356 26.60 -22.63 -4.50
N LYS A 357 26.72 -21.34 -4.14
CA LYS A 357 27.34 -20.87 -2.90
C LYS A 357 26.55 -21.25 -1.65
N LEU A 358 25.22 -21.30 -1.74
CA LEU A 358 24.36 -21.75 -0.63
C LEU A 358 24.58 -23.24 -0.32
N GLY A 359 24.92 -24.05 -1.32
CA GLY A 359 25.23 -25.47 -1.12
C GLY A 359 24.02 -26.26 -0.65
N TYR A 360 24.24 -27.20 0.28
CA TYR A 360 23.22 -28.07 0.89
C TYR A 360 22.84 -27.64 2.31
N LYS A 361 23.11 -26.38 2.70
CA LYS A 361 22.89 -25.89 4.07
C LYS A 361 21.45 -26.02 4.57
N ASP A 362 20.50 -26.07 3.63
CA ASP A 362 19.07 -26.11 3.93
C ASP A 362 18.46 -27.52 3.88
N ASP A 363 19.30 -28.55 3.65
CA ASP A 363 18.89 -29.96 3.69
C ASP A 363 18.92 -30.55 5.13
N GLU A 364 19.29 -29.78 6.17
CA GLU A 364 19.53 -30.25 7.54
C GLU A 364 18.30 -30.80 8.32
N GLY A 365 17.12 -30.88 7.70
CA GLY A 365 15.95 -31.60 8.25
C GLY A 365 15.54 -32.84 7.46
N ALA A 366 16.13 -33.06 6.28
CA ALA A 366 15.83 -34.19 5.38
C ALA A 366 16.92 -35.28 5.44
N ALA A 367 17.99 -35.05 6.21
CA ALA A 367 18.98 -36.07 6.53
C ALA A 367 18.36 -37.13 7.44
N THR A 368 17.83 -38.16 6.79
CA THR A 368 17.50 -39.46 7.35
C THR A 368 18.52 -39.84 8.41
N GLU A 369 18.03 -40.13 9.63
CA GLU A 369 18.74 -40.92 10.62
C GLU A 369 19.27 -42.19 9.93
N LEU A 370 20.54 -42.16 9.52
CA LEU A 370 21.20 -43.33 8.99
C LEU A 370 21.54 -44.23 10.18
N SER A 371 20.64 -45.16 10.47
CA SER A 371 20.99 -46.32 11.30
C SER A 371 22.22 -47.00 10.68
N PHE A 372 23.18 -47.36 11.53
CA PHE A 372 24.54 -47.81 11.20
C PHE A 372 24.60 -49.14 10.42
N GLN A 373 23.50 -49.61 9.80
CA GLN A 373 23.33 -50.99 9.38
C GLN A 373 23.13 -51.30 7.89
N MET A 374 22.97 -50.38 6.94
CA MET A 374 22.95 -50.77 5.52
C MET A 374 23.50 -49.71 4.56
N TRP A 375 24.82 -49.71 4.34
CA TRP A 375 25.43 -49.05 3.18
C TRP A 375 25.32 -50.01 1.99
N THR A 376 24.29 -49.86 1.15
CA THR A 376 24.10 -50.68 -0.06
C THR A 376 24.84 -50.06 -1.25
N ASN A 377 25.21 -50.88 -2.25
CA ASN A 377 25.80 -50.39 -3.52
C ASN A 377 24.89 -49.35 -4.20
N GLN A 378 23.58 -49.53 -4.12
CA GLN A 378 22.58 -48.59 -4.66
C GLN A 378 22.63 -47.20 -4.03
N MET A 379 22.83 -47.12 -2.71
CA MET A 379 22.98 -45.83 -2.01
C MET A 379 24.29 -45.14 -2.40
N GLN A 380 25.36 -45.91 -2.58
CA GLN A 380 26.63 -45.40 -3.07
C GLN A 380 26.51 -44.84 -4.50
N ASP A 381 25.81 -45.55 -5.38
CA ASP A 381 25.59 -45.11 -6.76
C ASP A 381 24.74 -43.84 -6.84
N SER A 382 23.66 -43.75 -6.05
CA SER A 382 22.86 -42.53 -5.93
C SER A 382 23.73 -41.34 -5.48
N LEU A 383 24.53 -41.49 -4.42
CA LEU A 383 25.46 -40.44 -3.97
C LEU A 383 26.52 -40.08 -5.03
N ASN A 384 26.97 -41.05 -5.84
CA ASN A 384 27.90 -40.80 -6.94
C ASN A 384 27.25 -39.95 -8.05
N PHE A 385 25.98 -40.22 -8.40
CA PHE A 385 25.23 -39.40 -9.36
C PHE A 385 25.02 -37.97 -8.86
N LYS A 386 24.66 -37.80 -7.58
CA LYS A 386 24.59 -36.47 -6.94
C LYS A 386 25.92 -35.71 -7.07
N LYS A 387 27.04 -36.35 -6.73
CA LYS A 387 28.38 -35.74 -6.83
C LYS A 387 28.74 -35.37 -8.27
N LYS A 388 28.45 -36.25 -9.25
CA LYS A 388 28.68 -35.95 -10.67
C LYS A 388 27.84 -34.77 -11.13
N GLY A 389 26.56 -34.72 -10.73
CA GLY A 389 25.66 -33.60 -10.99
C GLY A 389 26.17 -32.29 -10.41
N ASP A 390 26.66 -32.30 -9.16
CA ASP A 390 27.23 -31.13 -8.50
C ASP A 390 28.49 -30.60 -9.22
N VAL A 391 29.34 -31.51 -9.71
CA VAL A 391 30.52 -31.15 -10.50
C VAL A 391 30.09 -30.54 -11.84
N ALA A 392 29.17 -31.16 -12.57
CA ALA A 392 28.67 -30.64 -13.85
C ALA A 392 27.98 -29.27 -13.65
N PHE A 393 27.17 -29.12 -12.61
CA PHE A 393 26.48 -27.89 -12.25
C PHE A 393 27.47 -26.74 -11.97
N ARG A 394 28.55 -27.01 -11.24
CA ARG A 394 29.63 -26.03 -11.00
C ARG A 394 30.34 -25.61 -12.29
N HIS A 395 30.55 -26.54 -13.21
CA HIS A 395 31.18 -26.27 -14.51
C HIS A 395 30.20 -25.71 -15.55
N LYS A 396 28.96 -25.39 -15.16
CA LYS A 396 27.91 -24.86 -16.04
C LYS A 396 27.53 -25.81 -17.19
N ASP A 397 27.80 -27.11 -17.03
CA ASP A 397 27.34 -28.17 -17.93
C ASP A 397 25.93 -28.61 -17.50
N PHE A 398 24.95 -27.78 -17.79
CA PHE A 398 23.60 -27.91 -17.24
C PHE A 398 22.83 -29.13 -17.77
N ALA A 399 23.09 -29.57 -19.01
CA ALA A 399 22.48 -30.77 -19.58
C ALA A 399 22.93 -32.04 -18.83
N ASN A 400 24.23 -32.21 -18.67
CA ASN A 400 24.80 -33.35 -17.95
C ASN A 400 24.49 -33.29 -16.45
N ALA A 401 24.45 -32.10 -15.86
CA ALA A 401 24.01 -31.91 -14.49
C ALA A 401 22.56 -32.38 -14.30
N ALA A 402 21.65 -31.99 -15.19
CA ALA A 402 20.25 -32.42 -15.15
C ALA A 402 20.12 -33.95 -15.26
N GLU A 403 20.87 -34.58 -16.18
CA GLU A 403 20.88 -36.04 -16.33
C GLU A 403 21.36 -36.75 -15.06
N CYS A 404 22.48 -36.30 -14.49
CA CYS A 404 23.01 -36.85 -13.24
C CYS A 404 22.03 -36.68 -12.06
N TYR A 405 21.37 -35.52 -11.95
CA TYR A 405 20.36 -35.31 -10.91
C TYR A 405 19.11 -36.17 -11.14
N SER A 406 18.71 -36.42 -12.39
CA SER A 406 17.63 -37.37 -12.71
C SER A 406 17.95 -38.78 -12.26
N GLN A 407 19.17 -39.27 -12.52
CA GLN A 407 19.61 -40.58 -12.03
C GLN A 407 19.63 -40.66 -10.49
N PHE A 408 20.00 -39.57 -9.80
CA PHE A 408 19.91 -39.50 -8.34
C PHE A 408 18.45 -39.63 -7.85
N ILE A 409 17.53 -38.88 -8.47
CA ILE A 409 16.10 -38.84 -8.10
C ILE A 409 15.41 -40.18 -8.40
N GLU A 410 15.64 -40.75 -9.58
CA GLU A 410 15.10 -42.06 -9.99
C GLU A 410 15.60 -43.19 -9.10
N GLY A 411 16.83 -43.08 -8.59
CA GLY A 411 17.40 -44.02 -7.62
C GLY A 411 16.62 -44.11 -6.31
N GLY A 412 15.78 -43.11 -5.98
CA GLY A 412 14.76 -43.13 -4.92
C GLY A 412 15.26 -43.36 -3.48
N THR A 413 16.58 -43.43 -3.28
CA THR A 413 17.19 -43.83 -2.01
C THR A 413 17.32 -42.66 -1.03
N MET A 414 17.39 -41.43 -1.55
CA MET A 414 17.50 -40.20 -0.79
C MET A 414 16.68 -39.10 -1.46
N VAL A 415 16.07 -38.24 -0.66
CA VAL A 415 15.32 -37.07 -1.14
C VAL A 415 16.10 -35.81 -0.75
N SER A 416 16.33 -34.90 -1.70
CA SER A 416 17.08 -33.66 -1.46
C SER A 416 16.39 -32.49 -2.16
N PRO A 417 15.80 -31.53 -1.42
CA PRO A 417 15.15 -30.35 -2.03
C PRO A 417 16.17 -29.54 -2.85
N THR A 418 17.44 -29.50 -2.41
CA THR A 418 18.52 -28.85 -3.16
C THR A 418 18.78 -29.49 -4.52
N VAL A 419 18.71 -30.82 -4.64
CA VAL A 419 18.88 -31.48 -5.95
C VAL A 419 17.73 -31.10 -6.91
N TYR A 420 16.49 -31.07 -6.44
CA TYR A 420 15.36 -30.60 -7.25
C TYR A 420 15.52 -29.13 -7.68
N ALA A 421 15.93 -28.23 -6.78
CA ALA A 421 16.17 -26.83 -7.13
C ALA A 421 17.30 -26.65 -8.16
N ARG A 422 18.40 -27.39 -8.02
CA ARG A 422 19.52 -27.35 -8.98
C ARG A 422 19.11 -27.88 -10.33
N ARG A 423 18.35 -28.98 -10.38
CA ARG A 423 17.84 -29.54 -11.64
C ARG A 423 16.80 -28.62 -12.28
N SER A 424 15.93 -27.97 -11.49
CA SER A 424 15.04 -26.91 -11.94
C SER A 424 15.80 -25.78 -12.65
N LEU A 425 16.89 -25.30 -12.04
CA LEU A 425 17.72 -24.28 -12.68
C LEU A 425 18.43 -24.80 -13.94
N CYS A 426 18.88 -26.05 -13.96
CA CYS A 426 19.41 -26.67 -15.18
C CYS A 426 18.38 -26.69 -16.30
N TYR A 427 17.11 -26.98 -16.00
CA TYR A 427 16.03 -26.94 -16.98
C TYR A 427 15.77 -25.51 -17.47
N LEU A 428 15.77 -24.50 -16.60
CA LEU A 428 15.67 -23.09 -17.03
C LEU A 428 16.83 -22.71 -17.97
N MET A 429 18.05 -23.13 -17.67
CA MET A 429 19.22 -22.89 -18.51
C MET A 429 19.17 -23.61 -19.86
N ASN A 430 18.39 -24.68 -19.96
CA ASN A 430 18.17 -25.46 -21.19
C ASN A 430 16.82 -25.12 -21.87
N GLU A 431 16.19 -23.99 -21.52
CA GLU A 431 14.92 -23.54 -22.10
C GLU A 431 13.74 -24.52 -21.90
N MET A 432 13.73 -25.23 -20.77
CA MET A 432 12.68 -26.19 -20.37
C MET A 432 11.90 -25.67 -19.14
N PRO A 433 11.11 -24.59 -19.26
CA PRO A 433 10.50 -23.92 -18.11
C PRO A 433 9.39 -24.75 -17.42
N GLN A 434 8.72 -25.66 -18.14
CA GLN A 434 7.67 -26.49 -17.55
C GLN A 434 8.25 -27.55 -16.61
N GLU A 435 9.33 -28.20 -17.02
CA GLU A 435 10.09 -29.16 -16.21
C GLU A 435 10.75 -28.46 -15.02
N ALA A 436 11.27 -27.25 -15.24
CA ALA A 436 11.78 -26.42 -14.17
C ALA A 436 10.73 -26.10 -13.11
N LEU A 437 9.51 -25.73 -13.53
CA LEU A 437 8.40 -25.44 -12.63
C LEU A 437 8.03 -26.68 -11.80
N ASN A 438 7.92 -27.84 -12.44
CA ASN A 438 7.59 -29.10 -11.76
C ASN A 438 8.61 -29.42 -10.65
N ASP A 439 9.91 -29.28 -10.94
CA ASP A 439 10.96 -29.52 -9.95
C ASP A 439 10.96 -28.49 -8.82
N ALA A 440 10.71 -27.21 -9.13
CA ALA A 440 10.61 -26.17 -8.11
C ALA A 440 9.40 -26.39 -7.18
N MET A 441 8.30 -26.92 -7.71
CA MET A 441 7.15 -27.34 -6.90
C MET A 441 7.48 -28.58 -6.03
N GLN A 442 8.18 -29.59 -6.57
CA GLN A 442 8.62 -30.75 -5.79
C GLN A 442 9.57 -30.35 -4.65
N ALA A 443 10.50 -29.43 -4.91
CA ALA A 443 11.38 -28.88 -3.88
C ALA A 443 10.59 -28.22 -2.74
N GLN A 444 9.52 -27.49 -3.05
CA GLN A 444 8.63 -26.88 -2.06
C GLN A 444 7.84 -27.92 -1.27
N VAL A 445 7.39 -29.02 -1.90
CA VAL A 445 6.70 -30.11 -1.21
C VAL A 445 7.63 -30.77 -0.18
N ILE A 446 8.89 -30.97 -0.55
CA ILE A 446 9.91 -31.58 0.33
C ILE A 446 10.29 -30.61 1.47
N SER A 447 10.39 -29.31 1.18
CA SER A 447 10.73 -28.28 2.17
C SER A 447 9.78 -27.08 2.08
N PRO A 448 8.61 -27.13 2.77
CA PRO A 448 7.57 -26.11 2.63
C PRO A 448 7.97 -24.70 3.08
N ALA A 449 8.99 -24.58 3.92
CA ALA A 449 9.50 -23.30 4.39
C ALA A 449 10.64 -22.73 3.52
N TRP A 450 10.95 -23.37 2.39
CA TRP A 450 12.16 -23.06 1.62
C TRP A 450 11.93 -22.02 0.53
N HIS A 451 12.36 -20.79 0.82
CA HIS A 451 12.25 -19.62 -0.07
C HIS A 451 12.85 -19.82 -1.48
N ILE A 452 13.93 -20.60 -1.64
CA ILE A 452 14.58 -20.83 -2.94
C ILE A 452 13.65 -21.52 -3.92
N ALA A 453 12.84 -22.48 -3.45
CA ALA A 453 11.88 -23.18 -4.29
C ALA A 453 10.81 -22.21 -4.84
N SER A 454 10.28 -21.32 -4.00
CA SER A 454 9.31 -20.30 -4.43
C SER A 454 9.91 -19.31 -5.43
N TYR A 455 11.18 -18.92 -5.24
CA TYR A 455 11.89 -18.07 -6.18
C TYR A 455 12.12 -18.72 -7.55
N LEU A 456 12.46 -20.01 -7.59
CA LEU A 456 12.60 -20.74 -8.86
C LEU A 456 11.25 -20.94 -9.57
N GLN A 457 10.16 -21.16 -8.82
CA GLN A 457 8.80 -21.20 -9.40
C GLN A 457 8.47 -19.88 -10.09
N ALA A 458 8.80 -18.74 -9.48
CA ALA A 458 8.55 -17.43 -10.08
C ALA A 458 9.27 -17.26 -11.43
N VAL A 459 10.55 -17.64 -11.52
CA VAL A 459 11.33 -17.54 -12.75
C VAL A 459 10.77 -18.45 -13.84
N ALA A 460 10.37 -19.67 -13.48
CA ALA A 460 9.75 -20.61 -14.41
C ALA A 460 8.39 -20.12 -14.92
N LEU A 461 7.54 -19.61 -14.01
CA LEU A 461 6.22 -19.04 -14.35
C LEU A 461 6.33 -17.81 -15.25
N SER A 462 7.30 -16.92 -14.97
CA SER A 462 7.57 -15.76 -15.84
C SER A 462 8.04 -16.21 -17.22
N SER A 463 8.89 -17.24 -17.30
CA SER A 463 9.32 -17.83 -18.59
C SER A 463 8.17 -18.48 -19.37
N LEU A 464 7.09 -18.89 -18.68
CA LEU A 464 5.85 -19.40 -19.27
C LEU A 464 4.82 -18.30 -19.60
N GLY A 465 5.12 -17.03 -19.33
CA GLY A 465 4.20 -15.89 -19.54
C GLY A 465 3.09 -15.77 -18.49
N GLN A 466 3.19 -16.48 -17.37
CA GLN A 466 2.23 -16.47 -16.25
C GLN A 466 2.62 -15.40 -15.22
N GLU A 467 2.50 -14.13 -15.61
CA GLU A 467 3.00 -12.99 -14.82
C GLU A 467 2.36 -12.86 -13.44
N ASN A 468 1.05 -13.10 -13.31
CA ASN A 468 0.36 -12.94 -12.03
C ASN A 468 0.82 -13.98 -11.01
N GLU A 469 0.96 -15.23 -11.46
CA GLU A 469 1.46 -16.35 -10.66
C GLU A 469 2.94 -16.18 -10.33
N ALA A 470 3.74 -15.66 -11.27
CA ALA A 470 5.14 -15.33 -11.02
C ALA A 470 5.30 -14.27 -9.92
N HIS A 471 4.49 -13.22 -9.95
CA HIS A 471 4.48 -12.19 -8.91
C HIS A 471 4.05 -12.74 -7.54
N ALA A 472 3.05 -13.63 -7.51
CA ALA A 472 2.64 -14.30 -6.28
C ALA A 472 3.79 -15.16 -5.70
N ALA A 473 4.45 -15.96 -6.54
CA ALA A 473 5.59 -16.80 -6.14
C ALA A 473 6.80 -15.97 -5.64
N LEU A 474 7.09 -14.82 -6.27
CA LEU A 474 8.13 -13.88 -5.80
C LEU A 474 7.81 -13.33 -4.41
N LYS A 475 6.55 -12.97 -4.17
CA LYS A 475 6.09 -12.45 -2.89
C LYS A 475 6.18 -13.51 -1.80
N ASP A 476 5.80 -14.74 -2.11
CA ASP A 476 5.89 -15.88 -1.19
C ASP A 476 7.35 -16.21 -0.85
N GLY A 477 8.24 -16.23 -1.85
CA GLY A 477 9.69 -16.39 -1.65
C GLY A 477 10.27 -15.33 -0.71
N SER A 478 9.93 -14.06 -0.94
CA SER A 478 10.37 -12.95 -0.08
C SER A 478 9.84 -13.06 1.35
N MET A 479 8.60 -13.52 1.52
CA MET A 479 8.00 -13.75 2.83
C MET A 479 8.70 -14.89 3.59
N LEU A 480 8.96 -16.01 2.92
CA LEU A 480 9.64 -17.16 3.51
C LEU A 480 11.09 -16.83 3.89
N GLU A 481 11.80 -16.09 3.04
CA GLU A 481 13.17 -15.66 3.31
C GLU A 481 13.21 -14.71 4.52
N SER A 482 12.28 -13.76 4.59
CA SER A 482 12.17 -12.84 5.73
C SER A 482 11.89 -13.57 7.04
N LYS A 483 11.01 -14.59 7.02
CA LYS A 483 10.72 -15.43 8.19
C LYS A 483 11.94 -16.23 8.64
N ARG A 484 12.71 -16.79 7.70
CA ARG A 484 13.93 -17.54 7.99
C ARG A 484 15.01 -16.66 8.61
N ASN A 485 15.25 -15.47 8.05
CA ASN A 485 16.23 -14.52 8.57
C ASN A 485 15.87 -13.97 9.96
N ALA A 486 14.60 -14.07 10.37
CA ALA A 486 14.18 -13.70 11.72
C ALA A 486 14.39 -14.82 12.76
N LEU A 487 14.63 -16.06 12.31
CA LEU A 487 14.84 -17.24 13.16
C LEU A 487 16.33 -17.61 13.31
N SER A 488 17.18 -17.12 12.39
CA SER A 488 18.65 -17.18 12.44
C SER A 488 19.23 -16.02 13.22
#